data_AF-A0A834Q7Z9-F1
#
_entry.id   AF-A0A834Q7Z9-F1
#
_cell.length_a   1.000
_cell.length_b   1.000
_cell.length_c   1.000
_cell.angle_alpha   90.00
_cell.angle_beta   90.00
_cell.angle_gamma   90.00
#
_symmetry.space_group_name_H-M   'P 1'
#
loop_
_entity.id
_entity.type
_entity.pdbx_description
1 polymer ?
#
loop_
_entity_poly.entity_id
_entity_poly.type
_entity_poly.pdbx_seq_one_letter_code
_entity_poly.pdbx_strand_id
1 'polypeptide(L)'
;MTILYTVPLFIPDARGLEFLMILGTESYTNTPMIPKGLSFNLYNNLLFIWGNFLLQSYNAENFIYLADFPKESSIKYMVNSFRGDVAIVTETEEIWYLLEGTYHLYRIFPSHGWDIHVSLQVMKQSSLYASKETMVTLFYEENKLYQLVYLTHGKQDQLVKRLVPMEKLLMYEQHKQIHTVRDGSHPTLSFSNLCPFEVMRLGNLPNPQAYTRQERYLARPPMVLNPSGFHSENSLAVYQGLVYYLLRLHSKYHKPYADPVHDPTWRWWKNKKQDEDYYFYLASNWLSAGGVHIDMGSYEKIYDLKSHFGLPERIFLDKGGEYHFSIFLTARGYSFEMGTDIGSAFKVQSKVSVGVVLADPSCTESLIKQKVLVKRNSVLFLVRPGEEPWYKGGRRVNGAALVPPPTPRVGSDAPLSLSY
;
A
#
# COMPACT_ATOMS: atom_id res chain seq x y z
N MET A 1 -23.94 -29.01 -14.23
CA MET A 1 -22.71 -28.21 -14.39
C MET A 1 -23.15 -26.84 -14.87
N THR A 2 -23.17 -25.85 -13.99
CA THR A 2 -23.54 -24.46 -14.33
C THR A 2 -22.26 -23.75 -14.77
N ILE A 3 -22.20 -23.34 -16.03
CA ILE A 3 -21.10 -22.51 -16.55
C ILE A 3 -21.29 -21.11 -15.95
N LEU A 4 -20.32 -20.66 -15.15
CA LEU A 4 -20.40 -19.36 -14.45
C LEU A 4 -20.15 -18.18 -15.39
N TYR A 5 -19.26 -18.35 -16.36
CA TYR A 5 -18.98 -17.33 -17.38
C TYR A 5 -18.34 -17.96 -18.62
N THR A 6 -18.70 -17.46 -19.80
CA THR A 6 -18.11 -17.86 -21.08
C THR A 6 -17.26 -16.71 -21.59
N VAL A 7 -15.94 -16.90 -21.62
CA VAL A 7 -15.01 -15.92 -22.19
C VAL A 7 -15.35 -15.74 -23.67
N PRO A 8 -15.45 -14.48 -24.18
CA PRO A 8 -15.71 -14.24 -25.58
C PRO A 8 -14.70 -14.93 -26.49
N LEU A 9 -15.14 -15.38 -27.68
CA LEU A 9 -14.28 -16.04 -28.66
C LEU A 9 -13.31 -15.07 -29.33
N PHE A 10 -13.70 -13.81 -29.44
CA PHE A 10 -12.96 -12.76 -30.14
C PHE A 10 -12.76 -11.55 -29.23
N ILE A 11 -11.77 -10.74 -29.54
CA ILE A 11 -11.47 -9.52 -28.78
C ILE A 11 -12.52 -8.43 -29.07
N PRO A 12 -13.13 -7.81 -28.05
CA PRO A 12 -14.07 -6.70 -28.25
C PRO A 12 -13.47 -5.52 -29.01
N ASP A 13 -14.27 -4.87 -29.86
CA ASP A 13 -13.87 -3.64 -30.53
C ASP A 13 -14.02 -2.44 -29.58
N ALA A 14 -12.95 -2.14 -28.86
CA ALA A 14 -12.88 -1.08 -27.85
C ALA A 14 -12.03 0.11 -28.31
N ARG A 15 -12.01 0.42 -29.61
CA ARG A 15 -11.18 1.51 -30.16
C ARG A 15 -11.46 2.86 -29.48
N GLY A 16 -10.41 3.47 -28.92
CA GLY A 16 -10.48 4.76 -28.24
C GLY A 16 -11.05 4.71 -26.82
N LEU A 17 -11.29 3.52 -26.27
CA LEU A 17 -11.67 3.32 -24.87
C LEU A 17 -10.46 2.82 -24.08
N GLU A 18 -10.36 3.22 -22.82
CA GLU A 18 -9.35 2.69 -21.89
C GLU A 18 -9.79 1.32 -21.33
N PHE A 19 -11.10 1.13 -21.14
CA PHE A 19 -11.71 -0.13 -20.74
C PHE A 19 -13.12 -0.30 -21.33
N LEU A 20 -13.60 -1.55 -21.34
CA LEU A 20 -14.93 -1.92 -21.77
C LEU A 20 -15.53 -2.95 -20.81
N MET A 21 -16.73 -2.71 -20.30
CA MET A 21 -17.47 -3.71 -19.53
C MET A 21 -18.19 -4.66 -20.49
N ILE A 22 -18.02 -5.97 -20.30
CA ILE A 22 -18.64 -7.00 -21.16
C ILE A 22 -20.04 -7.31 -20.62
N LEU A 23 -21.06 -6.88 -21.35
CA LEU A 23 -22.49 -7.05 -21.08
C LEU A 23 -23.17 -7.99 -22.09
N GLY A 24 -22.47 -8.41 -23.16
CA GLY A 24 -22.96 -9.32 -24.19
C GLY A 24 -23.57 -8.61 -25.41
N THR A 25 -23.49 -7.29 -25.49
CA THR A 25 -24.00 -6.47 -26.62
C THR A 25 -22.88 -5.82 -27.42
N GLU A 26 -21.63 -6.15 -27.12
CA GLU A 26 -20.45 -5.53 -27.71
C GLU A 26 -20.21 -6.03 -29.15
N SER A 27 -19.65 -5.17 -29.99
CA SER A 27 -19.07 -5.59 -31.27
C SER A 27 -17.69 -6.20 -31.05
N TYR A 28 -17.36 -7.21 -31.85
CA TYR A 28 -16.10 -7.95 -31.76
C TYR A 28 -15.22 -7.73 -32.99
N THR A 29 -13.92 -7.81 -32.77
CA THR A 29 -12.91 -7.85 -33.85
C THR A 29 -12.77 -9.26 -34.42
N ASN A 30 -11.97 -9.40 -35.47
CA ASN A 30 -11.63 -10.73 -36.03
C ASN A 30 -10.45 -11.41 -35.30
N THR A 31 -9.91 -10.79 -34.25
CA THR A 31 -8.76 -11.33 -33.51
C THR A 31 -9.28 -12.29 -32.43
N PRO A 32 -8.86 -13.56 -32.40
CA PRO A 32 -9.31 -14.50 -31.39
C PRO A 32 -8.80 -14.11 -30.01
N MET A 33 -9.61 -14.33 -28.99
CA MET A 33 -9.26 -14.12 -27.59
C MET A 33 -8.69 -15.44 -27.04
N ILE A 34 -7.37 -15.49 -26.81
CA ILE A 34 -6.64 -16.72 -26.47
C ILE A 34 -6.18 -16.65 -25.01
N PRO A 35 -6.88 -17.31 -24.07
CA PRO A 35 -6.50 -17.30 -22.66
C PRO A 35 -5.21 -18.12 -22.45
N LYS A 36 -4.30 -17.59 -21.65
CA LYS A 36 -3.05 -18.26 -21.23
C LYS A 36 -2.97 -18.50 -19.73
N GLY A 37 -3.66 -17.70 -18.93
CA GLY A 37 -3.66 -17.89 -17.48
C GLY A 37 -4.76 -17.13 -16.77
N LEU A 38 -4.89 -17.43 -15.48
CA LEU A 38 -5.83 -16.79 -14.57
C LEU A 38 -5.23 -16.69 -13.17
N SER A 39 -5.62 -15.68 -12.41
CA SER A 39 -5.20 -15.48 -11.02
C SER A 39 -6.37 -14.93 -10.24
N PHE A 40 -6.63 -15.50 -9.08
CA PHE A 40 -7.69 -15.07 -8.19
C PHE A 40 -7.10 -14.67 -6.85
N ASN A 41 -7.32 -13.41 -6.46
CA ASN A 41 -6.92 -12.90 -5.17
C ASN A 41 -8.09 -13.05 -4.19
N LEU A 42 -7.94 -13.95 -3.22
CA LEU A 42 -8.95 -14.26 -2.21
C LEU A 42 -9.19 -13.11 -1.23
N TYR A 43 -8.25 -12.16 -1.10
CA TYR A 43 -8.38 -11.06 -0.15
C TYR A 43 -9.28 -9.94 -0.63
N ASN A 44 -9.37 -9.72 -1.95
CA ASN A 44 -10.18 -8.66 -2.56
C ASN A 44 -11.16 -9.17 -3.62
N ASN A 45 -11.30 -10.50 -3.74
CA ASN A 45 -12.12 -11.19 -4.75
C ASN A 45 -11.82 -10.76 -6.20
N LEU A 46 -10.60 -10.27 -6.46
CA LEU A 46 -10.19 -9.84 -7.79
C LEU A 46 -9.70 -11.04 -8.61
N LEU A 47 -10.40 -11.30 -9.70
CA LEU A 47 -10.05 -12.27 -10.71
C LEU A 47 -9.41 -11.56 -11.91
N PHE A 48 -8.21 -11.98 -12.28
CA PHE A 48 -7.63 -11.67 -13.58
C PHE A 48 -7.66 -12.89 -14.49
N ILE A 49 -7.96 -12.66 -15.76
CA ILE A 49 -7.77 -13.63 -16.84
C ILE A 49 -6.93 -12.93 -17.91
N TRP A 50 -5.86 -13.57 -18.35
CA TRP A 50 -4.93 -12.97 -19.31
C TRP A 50 -4.56 -13.90 -20.44
N GLY A 51 -4.06 -13.29 -21.51
CA GLY A 51 -3.69 -13.94 -22.75
C GLY A 51 -3.12 -12.93 -23.72
N ASN A 52 -3.64 -12.89 -24.95
CA ASN A 52 -3.52 -11.71 -25.82
C ASN A 52 -4.54 -10.60 -25.49
N PHE A 53 -4.99 -10.59 -24.24
CA PHE A 53 -6.00 -9.70 -23.69
C PHE A 53 -5.79 -9.66 -22.17
N LEU A 54 -6.47 -8.72 -21.50
CA LEU A 54 -6.53 -8.66 -20.05
C LEU A 54 -7.96 -8.37 -19.59
N LEU A 55 -8.51 -9.27 -18.78
CA LEU A 55 -9.81 -9.13 -18.13
C LEU A 55 -9.62 -9.03 -16.61
N GLN A 56 -10.45 -8.21 -15.97
CA GLN A 56 -10.59 -8.15 -14.52
C GLN A 56 -12.05 -8.29 -14.08
N SER A 57 -12.29 -8.95 -12.94
CA SER A 57 -13.63 -9.10 -12.35
C SER A 57 -13.56 -9.14 -10.82
N TYR A 58 -14.51 -8.49 -10.14
CA TYR A 58 -14.62 -8.48 -8.67
C TYR A 58 -15.65 -9.46 -8.12
N ASN A 59 -16.47 -10.04 -9.00
CA ASN A 59 -17.58 -10.93 -8.63
C ASN A 59 -17.63 -12.21 -9.47
N ALA A 60 -16.64 -12.43 -10.36
CA ALA A 60 -16.57 -13.54 -11.31
C ALA A 60 -17.77 -13.66 -12.27
N GLU A 61 -18.62 -12.63 -12.35
CA GLU A 61 -19.79 -12.57 -13.24
C GLU A 61 -19.64 -11.44 -14.26
N ASN A 62 -19.25 -10.24 -13.78
CA ASN A 62 -19.07 -9.05 -14.60
C ASN A 62 -17.58 -8.88 -14.89
N PHE A 63 -17.24 -8.81 -16.17
CA PHE A 63 -15.86 -8.70 -16.63
C PHE A 63 -15.61 -7.35 -17.29
N ILE A 64 -14.47 -6.76 -16.93
CA ILE A 64 -13.96 -5.53 -17.52
C ILE A 64 -12.76 -5.90 -18.39
N TYR A 65 -12.87 -5.62 -19.68
CA TYR A 65 -11.79 -5.70 -20.65
C TYR A 65 -10.94 -4.43 -20.60
N LEU A 66 -9.63 -4.59 -20.41
CA LEU A 66 -8.67 -3.49 -20.40
C LEU A 66 -8.16 -3.26 -21.82
N ALA A 67 -8.70 -2.24 -22.47
CA ALA A 67 -8.58 -2.02 -23.91
C ALA A 67 -7.24 -1.42 -24.34
N ASP A 68 -6.52 -0.80 -23.41
CA ASP A 68 -5.17 -0.27 -23.63
C ASP A 68 -4.11 -1.37 -23.86
N PHE A 69 -4.38 -2.62 -23.47
CA PHE A 69 -3.45 -3.72 -23.73
C PHE A 69 -3.51 -4.14 -25.21
N PRO A 70 -2.38 -4.16 -25.94
CA PRO A 70 -2.38 -4.46 -27.36
C PRO A 70 -2.72 -5.92 -27.63
N LYS A 71 -3.75 -6.14 -28.44
CA LYS A 71 -4.23 -7.47 -28.86
C LYS A 71 -3.22 -8.29 -29.65
N GLU A 72 -2.22 -7.63 -30.22
CA GLU A 72 -1.09 -8.24 -30.94
C GLU A 72 -0.03 -8.82 -29.98
N SER A 73 0.00 -8.34 -28.74
CA SER A 73 0.92 -8.84 -27.71
C SER A 73 0.25 -9.93 -26.90
N SER A 74 1.07 -10.84 -26.36
CA SER A 74 0.59 -11.94 -25.52
C SER A 74 1.31 -11.93 -24.19
N ILE A 75 0.56 -12.03 -23.10
CA ILE A 75 1.08 -12.04 -21.74
C ILE A 75 1.68 -13.41 -21.43
N LYS A 76 2.95 -13.41 -21.02
CA LYS A 76 3.71 -14.58 -20.59
C LYS A 76 3.44 -14.91 -19.12
N TYR A 77 3.55 -13.91 -18.25
CA TYR A 77 3.21 -14.04 -16.82
C TYR A 77 2.91 -12.68 -16.19
N MET A 78 2.32 -12.71 -15.00
CA MET A 78 2.07 -11.53 -14.17
C MET A 78 2.61 -11.78 -12.76
N VAL A 79 3.02 -10.71 -12.08
CA VAL A 79 3.42 -10.73 -10.67
C VAL A 79 2.69 -9.63 -9.92
N ASN A 80 2.15 -9.95 -8.74
CA ASN A 80 1.36 -9.04 -7.93
C ASN A 80 2.07 -8.75 -6.60
N SER A 81 2.01 -7.50 -6.16
CA SER A 81 2.38 -7.08 -4.81
C SER A 81 1.20 -7.30 -3.86
N PHE A 82 1.48 -7.40 -2.56
CA PHE A 82 0.41 -7.46 -1.55
C PHE A 82 -0.41 -6.16 -1.45
N ARG A 83 0.09 -5.06 -2.03
CA ARG A 83 -0.60 -3.76 -2.06
C ARG A 83 -1.44 -3.57 -3.32
N GLY A 84 -1.45 -4.54 -4.22
CA GLY A 84 -2.20 -4.49 -5.46
C GLY A 84 -1.42 -3.89 -6.64
N ASP A 85 -0.10 -3.81 -6.56
CA ASP A 85 0.71 -3.42 -7.72
C ASP A 85 0.94 -4.64 -8.61
N VAL A 86 0.59 -4.56 -9.89
CA VAL A 86 0.68 -5.67 -10.84
C VAL A 86 1.68 -5.32 -11.93
N ALA A 87 2.70 -6.16 -12.09
CA ALA A 87 3.60 -6.10 -13.23
C ALA A 87 3.32 -7.26 -14.17
N ILE A 88 3.21 -6.95 -15.46
CA ILE A 88 2.80 -7.88 -16.52
C ILE A 88 3.97 -7.97 -17.50
N VAL A 89 4.35 -9.20 -17.86
CA VAL A 89 5.42 -9.45 -18.82
C VAL A 89 4.87 -10.15 -20.04
N THR A 90 5.16 -9.61 -21.21
CA THR A 90 4.75 -10.21 -22.48
C THR A 90 5.78 -11.21 -23.01
N GLU A 91 5.40 -12.01 -24.01
CA GLU A 91 6.32 -12.89 -24.74
C GLU A 91 7.42 -12.12 -25.49
N THR A 92 7.16 -10.85 -25.82
CA THR A 92 8.12 -9.92 -26.43
C THR A 92 8.99 -9.18 -25.40
N GLU A 93 8.97 -9.65 -24.14
CA GLU A 93 9.70 -9.07 -23.00
C GLU A 93 9.30 -7.62 -22.67
N GLU A 94 8.14 -7.16 -23.11
CA GLU A 94 7.59 -5.88 -22.66
C GLU A 94 7.15 -5.99 -21.21
N ILE A 95 7.33 -4.91 -20.47
CA ILE A 95 6.91 -4.78 -19.08
C ILE A 95 5.79 -3.75 -19.04
N TRP A 96 4.64 -4.20 -18.56
CA TRP A 96 3.45 -3.38 -18.34
C TRP A 96 3.13 -3.32 -16.84
N TYR A 97 2.49 -2.23 -16.43
CA TYR A 97 2.15 -1.99 -15.03
C TYR A 97 0.69 -1.58 -14.90
N LEU A 98 0.05 -2.11 -13.87
CA LEU A 98 -1.33 -1.87 -13.50
C LEU A 98 -1.43 -1.80 -11.98
N LEU A 99 -2.28 -0.92 -11.46
CA LEU A 99 -2.69 -0.94 -10.06
C LEU A 99 -4.07 -1.60 -9.94
N GLU A 100 -4.21 -2.61 -9.10
CA GLU A 100 -5.50 -3.24 -8.78
C GLU A 100 -6.52 -2.16 -8.38
N GLY A 101 -7.76 -2.26 -8.88
CA GLY A 101 -8.75 -1.19 -8.70
C GLY A 101 -8.80 -0.16 -9.83
N THR A 102 -7.77 -0.10 -10.68
CA THR A 102 -7.71 0.85 -11.81
C THR A 102 -7.91 0.15 -13.15
N TYR A 103 -8.11 0.93 -14.20
CA TYR A 103 -8.18 0.46 -15.59
C TYR A 103 -6.99 0.94 -16.43
N HIS A 104 -6.11 1.77 -15.86
CA HIS A 104 -4.97 2.33 -16.58
C HIS A 104 -3.82 1.34 -16.64
N LEU A 105 -3.41 1.01 -17.86
CA LEU A 105 -2.21 0.24 -18.14
C LEU A 105 -1.08 1.16 -18.57
N TYR A 106 0.07 1.00 -17.93
CA TYR A 106 1.27 1.75 -18.27
C TYR A 106 2.30 0.81 -18.88
N ARG A 107 2.69 1.05 -20.14
CA ARG A 107 3.83 0.35 -20.73
C ARG A 107 5.11 0.95 -20.16
N ILE A 108 5.83 0.18 -19.35
CA ILE A 108 7.06 0.58 -18.66
C ILE A 108 8.28 0.26 -19.51
N PHE A 109 8.28 -0.87 -20.21
CA PHE A 109 9.36 -1.26 -21.10
C PHE A 109 8.77 -1.87 -22.39
N PRO A 110 9.19 -1.41 -23.58
CA PRO A 110 9.99 -0.21 -23.82
C PRO A 110 9.16 1.08 -23.60
N SER A 111 9.74 2.08 -22.94
CA SER A 111 9.14 3.40 -22.73
C SER A 111 10.20 4.50 -22.73
N HIS A 112 9.78 5.75 -22.94
CA HIS A 112 10.70 6.89 -22.92
C HIS A 112 11.25 7.12 -21.50
N GLY A 113 10.39 6.93 -20.48
CA GLY A 113 10.81 6.99 -19.09
C GLY A 113 11.88 5.96 -18.74
N TRP A 114 11.82 4.77 -19.34
CA TRP A 114 12.86 3.75 -19.19
C TRP A 114 14.19 4.18 -19.81
N ASP A 115 14.16 4.71 -21.03
CA ASP A 115 15.38 5.16 -21.73
C ASP A 115 16.10 6.28 -20.97
N ILE A 116 15.34 7.24 -20.42
CA ILE A 116 15.89 8.29 -19.54
C ILE A 116 16.53 7.66 -18.30
N HIS A 117 15.83 6.74 -17.64
CA HIS A 117 16.33 6.10 -16.43
C HIS A 117 17.63 5.35 -16.69
N VAL A 118 17.68 4.49 -17.71
CA VAL A 118 18.89 3.73 -18.09
C VAL A 118 20.03 4.68 -18.43
N SER A 119 19.78 5.73 -19.22
CA SER A 119 20.80 6.73 -19.58
C SER A 119 21.42 7.38 -18.33
N LEU A 120 20.59 7.77 -17.36
CA LEU A 120 21.06 8.34 -16.09
C LEU A 120 21.87 7.33 -15.25
N GLN A 121 21.53 6.04 -15.29
CA GLN A 121 22.29 5.01 -14.59
C GLN A 121 23.66 4.75 -15.23
N VAL A 122 23.72 4.78 -16.56
CA VAL A 122 24.98 4.68 -17.32
C VAL A 122 25.88 5.88 -17.04
N MET A 123 25.33 7.10 -17.02
CA MET A 123 26.10 8.31 -16.65
C MET A 123 26.67 8.24 -15.23
N LYS A 124 25.97 7.57 -14.31
CA LYS A 124 26.42 7.32 -12.94
C LYS A 124 27.39 6.15 -12.81
N GLN A 125 27.76 5.50 -13.92
CA GLN A 125 28.62 4.31 -13.94
C GLN A 125 28.10 3.19 -13.02
N SER A 126 26.77 3.01 -12.98
CA SER A 126 26.15 1.98 -12.17
C SER A 126 26.52 0.58 -12.66
N SER A 127 26.98 -0.29 -11.76
CA SER A 127 27.29 -1.69 -12.07
C SER A 127 26.06 -2.58 -12.29
N LEU A 128 24.84 -2.02 -12.10
CA LEU A 128 23.58 -2.75 -12.26
C LEU A 128 23.04 -2.72 -13.70
N TYR A 129 23.73 -2.03 -14.60
CA TYR A 129 23.30 -1.80 -15.99
C TYR A 129 24.47 -2.06 -16.93
N ALA A 130 24.18 -2.68 -18.07
CA ALA A 130 25.17 -2.97 -19.11
C ALA A 130 24.59 -2.67 -20.50
N SER A 131 25.46 -2.56 -21.50
CA SER A 131 25.03 -2.39 -22.90
C SER A 131 24.32 -3.62 -23.48
N LYS A 132 24.58 -4.79 -22.91
CA LYS A 132 23.95 -6.05 -23.27
C LYS A 132 23.41 -6.72 -22.01
N GLU A 133 22.10 -6.76 -21.91
CA GLU A 133 21.38 -7.33 -20.79
C GLU A 133 20.20 -8.17 -21.26
N THR A 134 19.86 -9.18 -20.47
CA THR A 134 18.69 -10.04 -20.72
C THR A 134 17.91 -10.16 -19.43
N MET A 135 16.61 -9.85 -19.47
CA MET A 135 15.74 -10.00 -18.31
C MET A 135 15.48 -11.49 -18.07
N VAL A 136 15.76 -11.96 -16.85
CA VAL A 136 15.44 -13.32 -16.44
C VAL A 136 14.03 -13.38 -15.88
N THR A 137 13.70 -12.50 -14.93
CA THR A 137 12.38 -12.44 -14.31
C THR A 137 12.13 -11.12 -13.57
N LEU A 138 10.86 -10.87 -13.20
CA LEU A 138 10.40 -9.80 -12.32
C LEU A 138 9.73 -10.42 -11.10
N PHE A 139 9.88 -9.80 -9.94
CA PHE A 139 9.19 -10.21 -8.72
C PHE A 139 9.08 -9.07 -7.72
N TYR A 140 8.10 -9.16 -6.83
CA TYR A 140 7.97 -8.24 -5.70
C TYR A 140 8.69 -8.77 -4.47
N GLU A 141 9.40 -7.88 -3.78
CA GLU A 141 9.98 -8.11 -2.46
C GLU A 141 9.71 -6.86 -1.62
N GLU A 142 9.11 -7.01 -0.44
CA GLU A 142 8.74 -5.89 0.44
C GLU A 142 7.93 -4.78 -0.27
N ASN A 143 7.02 -5.17 -1.18
CA ASN A 143 6.22 -4.28 -2.02
C ASN A 143 7.02 -3.41 -3.01
N LYS A 144 8.26 -3.79 -3.32
CA LYS A 144 9.08 -3.16 -4.36
C LYS A 144 9.28 -4.13 -5.51
N LEU A 145 9.17 -3.63 -6.72
CA LEU A 145 9.39 -4.41 -7.93
C LEU A 145 10.89 -4.54 -8.18
N TYR A 146 11.39 -5.77 -8.23
CA TYR A 146 12.76 -6.08 -8.60
C TYR A 146 12.80 -6.83 -9.92
N GLN A 147 13.88 -6.57 -10.65
CA GLN A 147 14.24 -7.26 -11.88
C GLN A 147 15.50 -8.07 -11.63
N LEU A 148 15.47 -9.34 -12.03
CA LEU A 148 16.65 -10.18 -12.12
C LEU A 148 17.14 -10.17 -13.56
N VAL A 149 18.38 -9.71 -13.76
CA VAL A 149 18.94 -9.45 -15.08
C VAL A 149 20.28 -10.13 -15.21
N TYR A 150 20.48 -10.78 -16.35
CA TYR A 150 21.79 -11.29 -16.75
C TYR A 150 22.54 -10.21 -17.54
N LEU A 151 23.66 -9.75 -17.00
CA LEU A 151 24.52 -8.74 -17.60
C LEU A 151 25.72 -9.42 -18.25
N THR A 152 26.04 -9.04 -19.49
CA THR A 152 27.21 -9.55 -20.21
C THR A 152 28.25 -8.44 -20.36
N HIS A 153 29.30 -8.46 -19.52
CA HIS A 153 30.41 -7.53 -19.60
C HIS A 153 31.60 -8.16 -20.34
N GLY A 154 31.41 -8.58 -21.58
CA GLY A 154 32.47 -9.09 -22.47
C GLY A 154 33.18 -10.36 -22.00
N LYS A 155 33.95 -10.29 -20.90
CA LYS A 155 34.68 -11.40 -20.26
C LYS A 155 34.07 -11.89 -18.95
N GLN A 156 33.14 -11.14 -18.35
CA GLN A 156 32.53 -11.50 -17.07
C GLN A 156 31.02 -11.31 -17.15
N ASP A 157 30.30 -12.41 -16.96
CA ASP A 157 28.85 -12.41 -16.91
C ASP A 157 28.40 -12.39 -15.45
N GLN A 158 27.36 -11.63 -15.16
CA GLN A 158 26.85 -11.49 -13.81
C GLN A 158 25.32 -11.48 -13.81
N LEU A 159 24.75 -12.25 -12.88
CA LEU A 159 23.34 -12.17 -12.55
C LEU A 159 23.16 -11.10 -11.47
N VAL A 160 22.36 -10.08 -11.76
CA VAL A 160 22.16 -8.93 -10.88
C VAL A 160 20.68 -8.76 -10.58
N LYS A 161 20.38 -8.53 -9.29
CA LYS A 161 19.07 -8.09 -8.83
C LYS A 161 19.08 -6.56 -8.73
N ARG A 162 18.18 -5.89 -9.43
CA ARG A 162 18.05 -4.42 -9.39
C ARG A 162 16.61 -3.99 -9.16
N LEU A 163 16.45 -2.85 -8.50
CA LEU A 163 15.14 -2.23 -8.27
C LEU A 163 14.61 -1.66 -9.59
N VAL A 164 13.33 -1.88 -9.88
CA VAL A 164 12.59 -1.18 -10.92
C VAL A 164 11.90 0.03 -10.27
N PRO A 165 12.38 1.26 -10.48
CA PRO A 165 11.85 2.44 -9.78
C PRO A 165 10.59 2.94 -10.48
N MET A 166 9.48 2.25 -10.26
CA MET A 166 8.19 2.48 -10.91
C MET A 166 7.75 3.95 -10.86
N GLU A 167 7.86 4.59 -9.69
CA GLU A 167 7.41 5.97 -9.52
C GLU A 167 8.24 6.95 -10.38
N LYS A 168 9.55 6.70 -10.49
CA LYS A 168 10.45 7.52 -11.32
C LYS A 168 10.20 7.30 -12.80
N LEU A 169 9.95 6.06 -13.21
CA LEU A 169 9.68 5.71 -14.61
C LEU A 169 8.38 6.38 -15.09
N LEU A 170 7.31 6.26 -14.31
CA LEU A 170 6.04 6.93 -14.61
C LEU A 170 6.19 8.46 -14.60
N MET A 171 6.96 8.99 -13.65
CA MET A 171 7.29 10.41 -13.62
C MET A 171 8.02 10.85 -14.90
N TYR A 172 9.05 10.12 -15.35
CA TYR A 172 9.78 10.44 -16.59
C TYR A 172 8.91 10.31 -17.83
N GLU A 173 7.98 9.36 -17.88
CA GLU A 173 7.04 9.23 -18.99
C GLU A 173 6.11 10.46 -19.10
N GLN A 174 5.73 11.06 -17.97
CA GLN A 174 4.97 12.31 -17.92
C GLN A 174 5.77 13.55 -18.38
N HIS A 175 7.11 13.49 -18.41
CA HIS A 175 7.98 14.59 -18.84
C HIS A 175 8.00 14.84 -20.36
N LYS A 176 7.22 14.09 -21.14
CA LYS A 176 6.94 14.39 -22.57
C LYS A 176 6.36 15.79 -22.82
N GLN A 177 6.01 16.52 -21.76
CA GLN A 177 5.44 17.86 -21.83
C GLN A 177 6.38 18.99 -21.34
N ILE A 178 7.68 18.72 -21.20
CA ILE A 178 8.66 19.81 -21.05
C ILE A 178 8.79 20.52 -22.40
N HIS A 179 8.49 21.81 -22.41
CA HIS A 179 8.69 22.65 -23.59
C HIS A 179 9.67 23.77 -23.25
N THR A 180 10.65 23.98 -24.13
CA THR A 180 11.51 25.16 -24.05
C THR A 180 10.71 26.38 -24.48
N VAL A 181 10.49 27.30 -23.56
CA VAL A 181 9.91 28.61 -23.84
C VAL A 181 11.07 29.60 -23.95
N ARG A 182 11.01 30.51 -24.93
CA ARG A 182 11.97 31.62 -24.99
C ARG A 182 11.50 32.72 -24.05
N ASP A 183 12.19 32.89 -22.93
CA ASP A 183 12.05 34.07 -22.08
C ASP A 183 13.23 35.02 -22.40
N GLY A 184 13.01 35.92 -23.36
CA GLY A 184 14.06 36.79 -23.88
C GLY A 184 15.14 36.05 -24.69
N SER A 185 16.42 36.28 -24.38
CA SER A 185 17.59 35.75 -25.11
C SER A 185 18.00 34.33 -24.71
N HIS A 186 17.43 33.77 -23.64
CA HIS A 186 17.79 32.45 -23.15
C HIS A 186 16.60 31.49 -23.23
N PRO A 187 16.80 30.26 -23.74
CA PRO A 187 15.78 29.24 -23.65
C PRO A 187 15.60 28.86 -22.17
N THR A 188 14.39 29.06 -21.64
CA THR A 188 14.00 28.64 -20.30
C THR A 188 13.14 27.38 -20.40
N LEU A 189 13.40 26.42 -19.51
CA LEU A 189 12.61 25.20 -19.43
C LEU A 189 11.27 25.56 -18.78
N SER A 190 10.17 25.34 -19.52
CA SER A 190 8.82 25.46 -18.98
C SER A 190 8.26 24.06 -18.75
N PHE A 191 7.63 23.89 -17.60
CA PHE A 191 6.99 22.65 -17.19
C PHE A 191 5.48 22.86 -17.23
N SER A 192 4.75 22.12 -18.08
CA SER A 192 3.31 22.02 -17.91
C SER A 192 3.02 21.15 -16.69
N ASN A 193 2.62 21.80 -15.60
CA ASN A 193 2.29 21.08 -14.38
C ASN A 193 0.91 20.44 -14.53
N LEU A 194 0.87 19.14 -14.79
CA LEU A 194 -0.38 18.38 -14.96
C LEU A 194 -1.13 18.16 -13.65
N CYS A 195 -0.42 18.16 -12.52
CA CYS A 195 -1.06 17.96 -11.23
C CYS A 195 -1.60 19.31 -10.72
N PRO A 196 -2.92 19.49 -10.63
CA PRO A 196 -3.49 20.71 -10.07
C PRO A 196 -3.28 20.78 -8.54
N PHE A 197 -2.69 19.77 -7.89
CA PHE A 197 -2.48 19.74 -6.45
C PHE A 197 -1.02 19.97 -6.06
N GLU A 198 -0.83 20.78 -5.02
CA GLU A 198 0.49 21.10 -4.48
C GLU A 198 0.85 20.23 -3.28
N VAL A 199 -0.13 19.96 -2.41
CA VAL A 199 0.11 19.30 -1.13
C VAL A 199 -1.04 18.39 -0.76
N MET A 200 -0.71 17.14 -0.43
CA MET A 200 -1.57 16.20 0.29
C MET A 200 -1.10 16.07 1.75
N ARG A 201 -2.01 16.20 2.71
CA ARG A 201 -1.73 15.99 4.14
C ARG A 201 -2.75 15.06 4.76
N LEU A 202 -2.29 14.14 5.59
CA LEU A 202 -3.15 13.35 6.45
C LEU A 202 -3.32 14.08 7.79
N GLY A 203 -4.55 14.10 8.30
CA GLY A 203 -4.91 14.73 9.56
C GLY A 203 -5.91 13.88 10.34
N ASN A 204 -6.10 14.19 11.62
CA ASN A 204 -7.02 13.47 12.52
C ASN A 204 -6.76 11.95 12.53
N LEU A 205 -5.49 11.54 12.41
CA LEU A 205 -5.09 10.15 12.52
C LEU A 205 -5.16 9.74 14.00
N PRO A 206 -5.85 8.65 14.36
CA PRO A 206 -5.90 8.19 15.73
C PRO A 206 -4.53 7.66 16.17
N ASN A 207 -4.38 7.45 17.49
CA ASN A 207 -3.20 6.81 18.04
C ASN A 207 -3.06 5.40 17.44
N PRO A 208 -1.92 5.04 16.81
CA PRO A 208 -1.77 3.76 16.14
C PRO A 208 -2.02 2.57 17.06
N GLN A 209 -1.71 2.64 18.35
CA GLN A 209 -1.87 1.51 19.27
C GLN A 209 -3.30 0.96 19.36
N ALA A 210 -4.32 1.79 19.12
CA ALA A 210 -5.70 1.32 19.16
C ALA A 210 -6.04 0.40 17.98
N TYR A 211 -5.26 0.46 16.89
CA TYR A 211 -5.58 -0.21 15.62
C TYR A 211 -4.42 -1.03 15.05
N THR A 212 -3.22 -0.95 15.64
CA THR A 212 -2.08 -1.78 15.29
C THR A 212 -1.87 -2.82 16.38
N ARG A 213 -1.65 -4.09 16.01
CA ARG A 213 -1.23 -5.16 16.94
C ARG A 213 0.27 -5.07 17.32
N GLN A 214 0.86 -3.88 17.24
CA GLN A 214 2.26 -3.62 17.54
C GLN A 214 2.39 -3.03 18.93
N GLU A 215 3.18 -3.67 19.78
CA GLU A 215 3.58 -3.11 21.07
C GLU A 215 4.92 -2.39 20.95
N ARG A 216 5.07 -1.28 21.68
CA ARG A 216 6.30 -0.51 21.71
C ARG A 216 6.76 -0.32 23.14
N TYR A 217 8.04 -0.59 23.35
CA TYR A 217 8.70 -0.46 24.62
C TYR A 217 9.89 0.48 24.45
N LEU A 218 10.10 1.33 25.43
CA LEU A 218 11.25 2.20 25.52
C LEU A 218 12.12 1.74 26.68
N ALA A 219 13.43 1.68 26.45
CA ALA A 219 14.44 1.57 27.50
C ALA A 219 15.58 2.50 27.10
N ARG A 220 16.10 3.29 28.04
CA ARG A 220 17.27 4.14 27.74
C ARG A 220 18.52 3.28 27.56
N PRO A 221 19.44 3.67 26.67
CA PRO A 221 20.73 3.01 26.58
C PRO A 221 21.49 3.15 27.91
N PRO A 222 22.35 2.18 28.27
CA PRO A 222 23.21 2.28 29.45
C PRO A 222 24.07 3.55 29.37
N MET A 223 24.12 4.29 30.47
CA MET A 223 24.98 5.45 30.63
C MET A 223 26.42 5.00 30.78
N VAL A 224 27.31 5.54 29.95
CA VAL A 224 28.74 5.31 30.08
C VAL A 224 29.26 6.16 31.22
N LEU A 225 29.94 5.55 32.19
CA LEU A 225 30.50 6.29 33.30
C LEU A 225 31.78 7.04 32.90
N ASN A 226 32.52 6.55 31.89
CA ASN A 226 33.75 7.19 31.40
C ASN A 226 33.57 8.71 31.14
N PRO A 227 34.47 9.58 31.65
CA PRO A 227 34.40 11.04 31.47
C PRO A 227 34.30 11.51 30.02
N SER A 228 34.81 10.72 29.07
CA SER A 228 34.73 11.02 27.64
C SER A 228 33.31 10.86 27.06
N GLY A 229 32.40 10.19 27.77
CA GLY A 229 31.04 9.88 27.31
C GLY A 229 30.97 8.83 26.21
N PHE A 230 32.11 8.31 25.73
CA PHE A 230 32.17 7.32 24.66
C PHE A 230 32.27 5.89 25.19
N HIS A 231 31.61 4.96 24.50
CA HIS A 231 31.71 3.54 24.81
C HIS A 231 33.15 3.02 24.63
N SER A 232 33.68 2.35 25.66
CA SER A 232 34.80 1.43 25.54
C SER A 232 34.35 0.09 24.97
N GLU A 233 35.30 -0.74 24.51
CA GLU A 233 35.04 -2.10 24.03
C GLU A 233 34.22 -2.93 25.05
N ASN A 234 34.58 -2.86 26.33
CA ASN A 234 33.85 -3.53 27.41
C ASN A 234 32.42 -3.01 27.58
N SER A 235 32.23 -1.68 27.58
CA SER A 235 30.90 -1.07 27.73
C SER A 235 29.98 -1.38 26.54
N LEU A 236 30.55 -1.47 25.33
CA LEU A 236 29.83 -1.82 24.12
C LEU A 236 29.42 -3.29 24.15
N ALA A 237 30.30 -4.19 24.59
CA ALA A 237 29.99 -5.60 24.76
C ALA A 237 28.84 -5.81 25.76
N VAL A 238 28.84 -5.06 26.87
CA VAL A 238 27.73 -5.09 27.85
C VAL A 238 26.44 -4.59 27.21
N TYR A 239 26.47 -3.48 26.46
CA TYR A 239 25.27 -2.97 25.78
C TYR A 239 24.72 -3.95 24.73
N GLN A 240 25.58 -4.50 23.88
CA GLN A 240 25.20 -5.50 22.89
C GLN A 240 24.62 -6.76 23.54
N GLY A 241 25.25 -7.24 24.62
CA GLY A 241 24.77 -8.37 25.40
C GLY A 241 23.39 -8.11 26.03
N LEU A 242 23.17 -6.90 26.55
CA LEU A 242 21.87 -6.47 27.07
C LEU A 242 20.81 -6.47 25.97
N VAL A 243 21.07 -5.83 24.83
CA VAL A 243 20.12 -5.78 23.70
C VAL A 243 19.79 -7.19 23.21
N TYR A 244 20.81 -8.03 23.01
CA TYR A 244 20.62 -9.43 22.61
C TYR A 244 19.77 -10.19 23.63
N TYR A 245 20.06 -10.03 24.92
CA TYR A 245 19.32 -10.70 25.98
C TYR A 245 17.85 -10.26 26.04
N LEU A 246 17.57 -8.96 25.90
CA LEU A 246 16.22 -8.42 25.84
C LEU A 246 15.44 -8.96 24.64
N LEU A 247 16.05 -8.95 23.44
CA LEU A 247 15.44 -9.52 22.24
C LEU A 247 15.18 -11.02 22.39
N ARG A 248 16.09 -11.76 23.03
CA ARG A 248 15.92 -13.19 23.32
C ARG A 248 14.82 -13.47 24.35
N LEU A 249 14.64 -12.59 25.34
CA LEU A 249 13.51 -12.69 26.28
C LEU A 249 12.19 -12.49 25.54
N HIS A 250 12.13 -11.48 24.67
CA HIS A 250 10.94 -11.19 23.87
C HIS A 250 10.68 -12.28 22.81
N SER A 251 11.69 -12.90 22.22
CA SER A 251 11.50 -13.97 21.22
C SER A 251 10.86 -15.24 21.79
N LYS A 252 10.94 -15.46 23.11
CA LYS A 252 10.24 -16.55 23.79
C LYS A 252 8.75 -16.24 24.03
N TYR A 253 8.34 -14.99 23.82
CA TYR A 253 6.97 -14.52 24.00
C TYR A 253 6.20 -14.62 22.67
N HIS A 254 5.53 -15.76 22.47
CA HIS A 254 4.62 -15.95 21.34
C HIS A 254 3.20 -16.17 21.86
N LYS A 255 2.54 -15.08 22.29
CA LYS A 255 1.15 -15.11 22.75
C LYS A 255 0.24 -14.26 21.86
N PRO A 256 -1.00 -14.72 21.61
CA PRO A 256 -1.98 -13.97 20.81
C PRO A 256 -2.52 -12.71 21.50
N TYR A 257 -2.31 -12.57 22.83
CA TYR A 257 -2.78 -11.44 23.62
C TYR A 257 -1.64 -10.72 24.34
N ALA A 258 -1.73 -9.40 24.31
CA ALA A 258 -0.70 -8.45 24.71
C ALA A 258 -0.93 -7.98 26.16
N ASP A 259 -0.81 -8.88 27.13
CA ASP A 259 -0.82 -8.51 28.56
C ASP A 259 0.61 -8.16 29.01
N PRO A 260 0.87 -6.92 29.49
CA PRO A 260 2.18 -6.51 30.03
C PRO A 260 2.68 -7.44 31.14
N VAL A 261 1.79 -8.04 31.92
CA VAL A 261 2.15 -8.96 33.00
C VAL A 261 2.73 -10.26 32.44
N HIS A 262 2.52 -10.58 31.18
CA HIS A 262 3.07 -11.77 30.53
C HIS A 262 4.32 -11.51 29.68
N ASP A 263 4.67 -10.24 29.41
CA ASP A 263 5.90 -9.88 28.71
C ASP A 263 7.15 -10.21 29.57
N PRO A 264 8.02 -11.15 29.13
CA PRO A 264 9.23 -11.52 29.86
C PRO A 264 10.20 -10.34 30.04
N THR A 265 10.17 -9.36 29.14
CA THR A 265 11.02 -8.17 29.19
C THR A 265 10.58 -7.24 30.31
N TRP A 266 9.29 -6.92 30.36
CA TRP A 266 8.71 -6.16 31.48
C TRP A 266 8.92 -6.85 32.83
N ARG A 267 8.72 -8.17 32.91
CA ARG A 267 8.96 -8.93 34.15
C ARG A 267 10.40 -8.83 34.62
N TRP A 268 11.35 -8.96 33.69
CA TRP A 268 12.76 -8.88 34.01
C TRP A 268 13.11 -7.51 34.62
N TRP A 269 12.62 -6.42 34.03
CA TRP A 269 12.81 -5.09 34.61
C TRP A 269 12.10 -4.88 35.94
N LYS A 270 10.83 -5.29 36.05
CA LYS A 270 10.09 -5.18 37.31
C LYS A 270 10.81 -5.91 38.44
N ASN A 271 11.29 -7.13 38.20
CA ASN A 271 11.97 -7.93 39.20
C ASN A 271 13.34 -7.35 39.58
N LYS A 272 14.02 -6.68 38.64
CA LYS A 272 15.32 -6.04 38.89
C LYS A 272 15.25 -4.64 39.47
N LYS A 273 14.07 -4.01 39.44
CA LYS A 273 13.83 -2.71 40.07
C LYS A 273 14.10 -2.71 41.58
N GLN A 274 13.92 -3.85 42.26
CA GLN A 274 14.25 -3.95 43.69
C GLN A 274 15.75 -3.77 43.99
N ASP A 275 16.62 -4.03 43.00
CA ASP A 275 18.07 -3.93 43.12
C ASP A 275 18.58 -2.56 42.60
N GLU A 276 17.68 -1.62 42.26
CA GLU A 276 18.01 -0.33 41.63
C GLU A 276 19.00 0.49 42.46
N ASP A 277 18.73 0.65 43.76
CA ASP A 277 19.59 1.40 44.69
C ASP A 277 21.01 0.81 44.78
N TYR A 278 21.11 -0.52 44.73
CA TYR A 278 22.40 -1.22 44.76
C TYR A 278 23.22 -0.94 43.50
N TYR A 279 22.61 -1.03 42.31
CA TYR A 279 23.30 -0.74 41.05
C TYR A 279 23.60 0.75 40.88
N PHE A 280 22.75 1.63 41.43
CA PHE A 280 23.02 3.07 41.48
C PHE A 280 24.22 3.39 42.40
N TYR A 281 24.31 2.75 43.56
CA TYR A 281 25.46 2.86 44.46
C TYR A 281 26.75 2.40 43.77
N LEU A 282 26.73 1.23 43.11
CA LEU A 282 27.91 0.73 42.38
C LEU A 282 28.35 1.70 41.27
N ALA A 283 27.40 2.22 40.50
CA ALA A 283 27.69 3.18 39.43
C ALA A 283 28.27 4.48 39.98
N SER A 284 27.68 5.02 41.05
CA SER A 284 28.13 6.27 41.69
C SER A 284 29.55 6.15 42.28
N ASN A 285 29.95 4.94 42.69
CA ASN A 285 31.29 4.65 43.20
C ASN A 285 32.25 4.10 42.14
N TRP A 286 31.87 4.11 40.85
CA TRP A 286 32.71 3.62 39.74
C TRP A 286 33.05 2.12 39.83
N LEU A 287 32.22 1.36 40.52
CA LEU A 287 32.37 -0.09 40.76
C LEU A 287 31.48 -0.93 39.83
N SER A 288 30.82 -0.32 38.84
CA SER A 288 29.93 -1.05 37.95
C SER A 288 30.71 -1.91 36.95
N ALA A 289 30.24 -3.15 36.76
CA ALA A 289 30.82 -4.06 35.78
C ALA A 289 30.72 -3.48 34.36
N GLY A 290 31.86 -3.37 33.68
CA GLY A 290 31.93 -2.81 32.31
C GLY A 290 31.83 -1.28 32.24
N GLY A 291 31.83 -0.56 33.37
CA GLY A 291 31.88 0.90 33.40
C GLY A 291 30.60 1.58 32.88
N VAL A 292 29.46 0.90 33.01
CA VAL A 292 28.15 1.40 32.59
C VAL A 292 27.15 1.41 33.73
N HIS A 293 26.15 2.28 33.65
CA HIS A 293 24.99 2.30 34.53
C HIS A 293 23.73 2.10 33.70
N ILE A 294 22.87 1.20 34.14
CA ILE A 294 21.58 0.95 33.50
C ILE A 294 20.51 1.64 34.33
N ASP A 295 19.80 2.57 33.71
CA ASP A 295 18.64 3.24 34.29
C ASP A 295 17.44 2.26 34.30
N MET A 296 17.26 1.58 35.44
CA MET A 296 16.20 0.60 35.67
C MET A 296 14.79 1.24 35.67
N GLY A 297 14.71 2.55 35.93
CA GLY A 297 13.48 3.33 35.90
C GLY A 297 13.05 3.77 34.50
N SER A 298 13.95 3.73 33.52
CA SER A 298 13.69 4.19 32.15
C SER A 298 12.81 3.27 31.31
N TYR A 299 12.50 2.06 31.79
CA TYR A 299 11.67 1.15 31.03
C TYR A 299 10.20 1.52 31.10
N GLU A 300 9.61 1.78 29.95
CA GLU A 300 8.20 2.06 29.83
C GLU A 300 7.59 1.40 28.60
N LYS A 301 6.31 1.03 28.72
CA LYS A 301 5.49 0.66 27.57
C LYS A 301 4.82 1.93 27.05
N ILE A 302 4.96 2.20 25.75
CA ILE A 302 4.44 3.41 25.12
C ILE A 302 2.97 3.19 24.78
N TYR A 303 2.06 3.90 25.46
CA TYR A 303 0.61 3.79 25.26
C TYR A 303 -0.01 4.92 24.42
N ASP A 304 0.71 6.02 24.21
CA ASP A 304 0.21 7.28 23.64
C ASP A 304 0.99 7.73 22.39
N LEU A 305 1.31 6.78 21.52
CA LEU A 305 2.13 7.05 20.33
C LEU A 305 1.30 7.90 19.38
N LYS A 306 1.89 8.99 18.93
CA LYS A 306 1.29 9.80 17.87
C LYS A 306 1.59 9.18 16.52
N SER A 307 0.58 9.12 15.67
CA SER A 307 0.75 8.84 14.25
C SER A 307 1.59 9.98 13.67
N HIS A 308 2.82 9.68 13.24
CA HIS A 308 3.77 10.66 12.72
C HIS A 308 3.35 11.11 11.30
N PHE A 309 2.11 11.60 11.16
CA PHE A 309 1.49 12.05 9.91
C PHE A 309 1.35 11.00 8.82
N GLY A 310 1.49 9.71 9.15
CA GLY A 310 1.33 8.58 8.24
C GLY A 310 0.23 7.62 8.69
N LEU A 311 -0.43 6.97 7.71
CA LEU A 311 -1.30 5.84 7.96
C LEU A 311 -0.47 4.60 8.31
N PRO A 312 -0.95 3.72 9.21
CA PRO A 312 -0.29 2.45 9.48
C PRO A 312 -0.42 1.54 8.25
N GLU A 313 0.53 0.60 8.09
CA GLU A 313 0.50 -0.36 6.98
C GLU A 313 -0.73 -1.28 7.04
N ARG A 314 -1.19 -1.63 8.24
CA ARG A 314 -2.38 -2.43 8.48
C ARG A 314 -3.19 -1.83 9.63
N ILE A 315 -4.50 -1.84 9.46
CA ILE A 315 -5.48 -1.42 10.47
C ILE A 315 -6.26 -2.67 10.85
N PHE A 316 -6.26 -3.01 12.13
CA PHE A 316 -7.09 -4.07 12.68
C PHE A 316 -8.33 -3.42 13.29
N LEU A 317 -9.50 -3.78 12.78
CA LEU A 317 -10.78 -3.36 13.32
C LEU A 317 -11.30 -4.47 14.22
N ASP A 318 -11.56 -4.15 15.49
CA ASP A 318 -12.32 -5.03 16.38
C ASP A 318 -13.81 -4.96 16.01
N LYS A 319 -14.62 -5.89 16.52
CA LYS A 319 -16.02 -6.01 16.12
C LYS A 319 -16.81 -4.73 16.37
N GLY A 320 -17.40 -4.14 15.32
CA GLY A 320 -18.10 -2.85 15.37
C GLY A 320 -17.18 -1.62 15.55
N GLY A 321 -15.87 -1.80 15.37
CA GLY A 321 -14.88 -0.75 15.42
C GLY A 321 -14.86 0.08 14.13
N GLU A 322 -14.60 1.37 14.28
CA GLU A 322 -14.39 2.30 13.17
C GLU A 322 -13.00 2.94 13.29
N TYR A 323 -12.33 3.11 12.15
CA TYR A 323 -11.12 3.91 12.03
C TYR A 323 -11.46 5.17 11.24
N HIS A 324 -10.99 6.33 11.69
CA HIS A 324 -11.29 7.60 11.04
C HIS A 324 -10.02 8.38 10.79
N PHE A 325 -9.93 9.02 9.64
CA PHE A 325 -8.85 9.95 9.33
C PHE A 325 -9.34 10.98 8.32
N SER A 326 -8.51 11.98 8.06
CA SER A 326 -8.81 12.99 7.07
C SER A 326 -7.68 13.18 6.08
N ILE A 327 -8.04 13.39 4.82
CA ILE A 327 -7.13 13.73 3.73
C ILE A 327 -7.41 15.17 3.35
N PHE A 328 -6.39 16.01 3.44
CA PHE A 328 -6.42 17.40 3.04
C PHE A 328 -5.63 17.59 1.75
N LEU A 329 -6.31 17.98 0.67
CA LEU A 329 -5.69 18.27 -0.62
C LEU A 329 -5.75 19.77 -0.88
N THR A 330 -4.61 20.37 -1.21
CA THR A 330 -4.51 21.79 -1.60
C THR A 330 -4.19 21.88 -3.08
N ALA A 331 -4.99 22.66 -3.82
CA ALA A 331 -4.80 22.88 -5.24
C ALA A 331 -4.04 24.16 -5.55
N ARG A 332 -3.27 24.17 -6.63
CA ARG A 332 -2.71 25.37 -7.25
C ARG A 332 -3.80 26.10 -8.05
N GLY A 333 -3.82 27.43 -7.95
CA GLY A 333 -4.71 28.29 -8.74
C GLY A 333 -6.21 28.10 -8.47
N TYR A 334 -7.05 28.45 -9.45
CA TYR A 334 -8.52 28.44 -9.37
C TYR A 334 -9.14 27.07 -9.72
N SER A 335 -8.58 25.98 -9.21
CA SER A 335 -9.04 24.60 -9.52
C SER A 335 -10.44 24.26 -8.98
N PHE A 336 -11.07 25.17 -8.24
CA PHE A 336 -12.44 25.07 -7.73
C PHE A 336 -13.29 26.11 -8.42
N GLU A 337 -14.00 25.68 -9.47
CA GLU A 337 -14.92 26.53 -10.19
C GLU A 337 -16.26 26.60 -9.46
N MET A 338 -16.83 27.80 -9.39
CA MET A 338 -18.17 28.02 -8.88
C MET A 338 -19.14 27.61 -9.99
N GLY A 339 -19.98 26.59 -9.76
CA GLY A 339 -20.99 26.19 -10.73
C GLY A 339 -21.92 27.37 -11.07
N THR A 340 -22.05 27.69 -12.35
CA THR A 340 -22.83 28.83 -12.87
C THR A 340 -24.32 28.52 -13.05
N ASP A 341 -24.84 27.48 -12.39
CA ASP A 341 -26.25 27.11 -12.50
C ASP A 341 -27.12 27.94 -11.56
N ILE A 342 -27.67 29.03 -12.11
CA ILE A 342 -28.68 29.88 -11.46
C ILE A 342 -29.90 29.01 -11.12
N GLY A 343 -30.11 28.74 -9.83
CA GLY A 343 -31.34 28.11 -9.32
C GLY A 343 -31.15 26.79 -8.55
N SER A 344 -29.95 26.20 -8.53
CA SER A 344 -29.63 25.10 -7.62
C SER A 344 -28.77 25.61 -6.46
N ALA A 345 -28.99 25.13 -5.24
CA ALA A 345 -28.20 25.55 -4.08
C ALA A 345 -26.70 25.40 -4.39
N PHE A 346 -25.96 26.52 -4.37
CA PHE A 346 -24.54 26.67 -4.72
C PHE A 346 -23.68 25.47 -4.27
N LYS A 347 -23.53 24.46 -5.12
CA LYS A 347 -22.66 23.30 -4.86
C LYS A 347 -21.33 23.56 -5.54
N VAL A 348 -20.34 23.95 -4.74
CA VAL A 348 -18.95 23.96 -5.18
C VAL A 348 -18.54 22.51 -5.44
N GLN A 349 -18.33 22.15 -6.71
CA GLN A 349 -17.88 20.82 -7.10
C GLN A 349 -16.35 20.79 -7.12
N SER A 350 -15.73 19.78 -6.50
CA SER A 350 -14.32 19.50 -6.72
C SER A 350 -14.17 18.62 -7.97
N LYS A 351 -13.14 18.86 -8.77
CA LYS A 351 -12.70 17.95 -9.84
C LYS A 351 -11.98 16.70 -9.29
N VAL A 352 -12.20 16.38 -8.01
CA VAL A 352 -11.41 15.39 -7.25
C VAL A 352 -12.35 14.50 -6.49
N SER A 353 -12.18 13.20 -6.67
CA SER A 353 -12.86 12.15 -5.93
C SER A 353 -11.82 11.33 -5.16
N VAL A 354 -12.26 10.73 -4.06
CA VAL A 354 -11.47 9.72 -3.33
C VAL A 354 -12.19 8.40 -3.53
N GLY A 355 -11.50 7.43 -4.14
CA GLY A 355 -11.92 6.04 -4.16
C GLY A 355 -11.37 5.30 -2.95
N VAL A 356 -12.16 4.39 -2.38
CA VAL A 356 -11.69 3.45 -1.35
C VAL A 356 -11.96 2.06 -1.87
N VAL A 357 -10.90 1.24 -1.91
CA VAL A 357 -10.99 -0.18 -2.20
C VAL A 357 -11.03 -0.92 -0.87
N LEU A 358 -12.05 -1.75 -0.69
CA LEU A 358 -12.25 -2.56 0.49
C LEU A 358 -11.80 -3.99 0.18
N ALA A 359 -11.14 -4.63 1.13
CA ALA A 359 -10.74 -6.03 0.99
C ALA A 359 -11.99 -6.91 0.86
N ASP A 360 -12.96 -6.76 1.75
CA ASP A 360 -14.22 -7.49 1.65
C ASP A 360 -15.41 -6.51 1.78
N PRO A 361 -16.10 -6.19 0.67
CA PRO A 361 -17.25 -5.30 0.69
C PRO A 361 -18.48 -5.89 1.41
N SER A 362 -18.47 -7.18 1.77
CA SER A 362 -19.52 -7.82 2.57
C SER A 362 -19.27 -7.77 4.08
N CYS A 363 -18.03 -7.51 4.49
CA CYS A 363 -17.64 -7.44 5.90
C CYS A 363 -17.23 -6.03 6.33
N THR A 364 -16.83 -5.17 5.38
CA THR A 364 -16.32 -3.84 5.66
C THR A 364 -17.07 -2.79 4.86
N GLU A 365 -17.29 -1.64 5.48
CA GLU A 365 -17.84 -0.46 4.83
C GLU A 365 -16.90 0.73 4.98
N SER A 366 -16.95 1.68 4.06
CA SER A 366 -16.23 2.94 4.19
C SER A 366 -17.13 4.11 3.82
N LEU A 367 -17.22 5.06 4.75
CA LEU A 367 -17.95 6.30 4.56
C LEU A 367 -16.97 7.44 4.26
N ILE A 368 -17.16 8.07 3.11
CA ILE A 368 -16.37 9.22 2.68
C ILE A 368 -17.28 10.45 2.70
N LYS A 369 -16.89 11.47 3.48
CA LYS A 369 -17.56 12.78 3.48
C LYS A 369 -16.60 13.83 2.94
N GLN A 370 -17.00 14.48 1.86
CA GLN A 370 -16.25 15.55 1.23
C GLN A 370 -16.69 16.92 1.77
N LYS A 371 -15.72 17.79 2.05
CA LYS A 371 -15.95 19.20 2.37
C LYS A 371 -14.99 20.08 1.57
N VAL A 372 -15.54 20.90 0.67
CA VAL A 372 -14.76 21.84 -0.14
C VAL A 372 -14.55 23.14 0.65
N LEU A 373 -13.30 23.59 0.72
CA LEU A 373 -12.87 24.78 1.45
C LEU A 373 -12.33 25.83 0.46
N VAL A 374 -13.26 26.53 -0.20
CA VAL A 374 -12.98 27.50 -1.28
C VAL A 374 -11.95 28.56 -0.87
N LYS A 375 -12.08 29.14 0.32
CA LYS A 375 -11.16 30.19 0.81
C LYS A 375 -9.69 29.74 0.91
N ARG A 376 -9.44 28.43 0.93
CA ARG A 376 -8.10 27.84 1.07
C ARG A 376 -7.67 27.07 -0.18
N ASN A 377 -8.44 27.14 -1.27
CA ASN A 377 -8.28 26.28 -2.46
C ASN A 377 -7.97 24.83 -2.06
N SER A 378 -8.80 24.27 -1.19
CA SER A 378 -8.56 22.93 -0.64
C SER A 378 -9.83 22.11 -0.51
N VAL A 379 -9.65 20.79 -0.45
CA VAL A 379 -10.72 19.82 -0.17
C VAL A 379 -10.28 18.97 1.01
N LEU A 380 -11.21 18.78 1.95
CA LEU A 380 -11.07 17.87 3.07
C LEU A 380 -11.96 16.66 2.82
N PHE A 381 -11.36 15.47 2.78
CA PHE A 381 -12.07 14.20 2.80
C PHE A 381 -11.98 13.61 4.19
N LEU A 382 -13.12 13.34 4.82
CA LEU A 382 -13.23 12.59 6.05
C LEU A 382 -13.53 11.14 5.66
N VAL A 383 -12.60 10.24 5.95
CA VAL A 383 -12.67 8.83 5.57
C VAL A 383 -12.88 8.00 6.83
N ARG A 384 -13.88 7.11 6.80
CA ARG A 384 -14.27 6.25 7.92
C ARG A 384 -14.50 4.81 7.46
N PRO A 385 -13.46 3.99 7.38
CA PRO A 385 -13.60 2.54 7.30
C PRO A 385 -14.11 1.97 8.63
N GLY A 386 -15.04 1.03 8.55
CA GLY A 386 -15.59 0.28 9.68
C GLY A 386 -15.97 -1.13 9.26
N GLU A 387 -16.21 -1.98 10.25
CA GLU A 387 -16.87 -3.27 9.99
C GLU A 387 -18.36 -3.03 9.72
N GLU A 388 -18.92 -3.71 8.72
CA GLU A 388 -20.37 -3.65 8.52
C GLU A 388 -21.05 -4.31 9.74
N PRO A 389 -21.98 -3.61 10.43
CA PRO A 389 -22.66 -4.20 11.55
C PRO A 389 -23.52 -5.36 11.03
N TRP A 390 -23.14 -6.59 11.38
CA TRP A 390 -23.89 -7.86 11.16
C TRP A 390 -25.36 -7.81 11.64
N TYR A 391 -25.80 -6.72 12.28
CA TYR A 391 -27.18 -6.41 12.62
C TYR A 391 -27.72 -5.19 11.84
N LYS A 392 -27.86 -5.35 10.53
CA LYS A 392 -29.02 -4.80 9.80
C LYS A 392 -29.76 -5.94 9.12
N GLY A 393 -30.35 -6.81 9.95
CA GLY A 393 -31.46 -7.65 9.53
C GLY A 393 -32.60 -6.76 9.04
N GLY A 394 -32.66 -6.54 7.73
CA GLY A 394 -33.63 -5.67 7.10
C GLY A 394 -33.15 -5.19 5.74
N ARG A 395 -33.32 -6.06 4.73
CA ARG A 395 -33.38 -5.75 3.29
C ARG A 395 -33.36 -4.24 2.97
N ARG A 396 -32.24 -3.74 2.44
CA ARG A 396 -32.34 -2.69 1.41
C ARG A 396 -32.69 -3.37 0.09
N VAL A 397 -33.96 -3.74 -0.04
CA VAL A 397 -34.57 -3.95 -1.35
C VAL A 397 -35.03 -2.57 -1.79
N ASN A 398 -34.31 -1.97 -2.74
CA ASN A 398 -34.86 -0.87 -3.49
C ASN A 398 -36.01 -1.43 -4.36
N GLY A 399 -37.24 -1.13 -3.94
CA GLY A 399 -38.41 -0.96 -4.80
C GLY A 399 -39.04 -2.21 -5.45
N ALA A 400 -39.96 -2.86 -4.75
CA ALA A 400 -41.30 -3.21 -5.25
C ALA A 400 -42.11 -3.88 -4.12
N ALA A 401 -43.34 -3.41 -3.92
CA ALA A 401 -44.24 -3.79 -2.83
C ALA A 401 -44.73 -5.25 -2.95
N LEU A 402 -45.00 -5.90 -1.80
CA LEU A 402 -46.28 -6.53 -1.44
C LEU A 402 -46.23 -7.11 0.00
N VAL A 403 -47.39 -7.06 0.65
CA VAL A 403 -47.71 -7.22 2.09
C VAL A 403 -47.48 -8.66 2.63
N PRO A 404 -47.13 -8.88 3.93
CA PRO A 404 -46.90 -10.22 4.51
C PRO A 404 -48.17 -10.82 5.16
N PRO A 405 -48.23 -12.15 5.35
CA PRO A 405 -48.48 -12.67 6.71
C PRO A 405 -47.80 -14.05 6.96
N PRO A 406 -48.04 -14.74 8.10
CA PRO A 406 -47.49 -14.49 9.42
C PRO A 406 -46.53 -15.62 9.90
N THR A 407 -45.69 -15.30 10.88
CA THR A 407 -44.89 -16.26 11.66
C THR A 407 -45.72 -17.21 12.52
N PRO A 408 -45.18 -18.40 12.83
CA PRO A 408 -45.03 -18.83 14.24
C PRO A 408 -43.59 -19.31 14.51
N ARG A 409 -42.85 -18.69 15.43
CA ARG A 409 -42.68 -19.02 16.88
C ARG A 409 -41.83 -20.27 17.21
N VAL A 410 -40.68 -19.96 17.81
CA VAL A 410 -40.04 -20.53 19.04
C VAL A 410 -39.14 -21.78 18.92
N GLY A 411 -37.98 -21.68 19.60
CA GLY A 411 -37.12 -22.77 20.07
C GLY A 411 -35.62 -22.48 19.87
N SER A 412 -34.98 -21.60 20.65
CA SER A 412 -34.11 -21.95 21.82
C SER A 412 -33.16 -23.12 21.58
N ASP A 413 -31.86 -22.83 21.39
CA ASP A 413 -30.75 -23.26 22.26
C ASP A 413 -29.39 -23.13 21.55
N ALA A 414 -28.42 -22.54 22.26
CA ALA A 414 -27.00 -22.46 21.90
C ALA A 414 -26.24 -23.71 22.40
N PRO A 415 -24.90 -23.74 22.38
CA PRO A 415 -23.89 -23.48 21.34
C PRO A 415 -23.07 -24.76 21.05
N LEU A 416 -22.12 -24.74 20.10
CA LEU A 416 -20.91 -25.59 20.19
C LEU A 416 -19.79 -25.11 19.26
N SER A 417 -18.63 -24.93 19.87
CA SER A 417 -17.30 -24.72 19.30
C SER A 417 -16.81 -25.95 18.52
N LEU A 418 -15.93 -25.73 17.54
CA LEU A 418 -14.59 -26.34 17.55
C LEU A 418 -13.70 -25.77 16.42
N SER A 419 -12.46 -25.58 16.83
CA SER A 419 -11.24 -25.21 16.14
C SER A 419 -10.73 -26.27 15.17
N TYR A 420 -10.04 -25.81 14.12
CA TYR A 420 -8.62 -26.11 13.87
C TYR A 420 -7.91 -24.86 13.35
#